data_AF-X6MJ23-F1
#
_entry.id   AF-X6MJ23-F1
#
_cell.length_a   1.000
_cell.length_b   1.000
_cell.length_c   1.000
_cell.angle_alpha   90.00
_cell.angle_beta   90.00
_cell.angle_gamma   90.00
#
_symmetry.space_group_name_H-M   'P 1'
#
loop_
_entity.id
_entity.type
_entity.pdbx_description
1 polymer ?
#
loop_
_entity_poly.entity_id
_entity_poly.type
_entity_poly.pdbx_seq_one_letter_code
_entity_poly.pdbx_strand_id
1 'polypeptide(L)'
;MGKSFKIEQDIASIRKINPKTQVVRVAFNSSTMDWKSIMEGFWRYHPCTNEEQVQENLIGIESKCSQLNYHADNLVVYHLDISSCVSASMNTFLFELLFLQHINTTLNVPASQCFHVNTNMAFLIEMPFKLNGSNNDYKKVLYTIFSLSKLPIVKVSKDTNPYVFGPEAQFAIKWMKEFFADNLKLQKKTKNLFV
;
A
#
# COMPACT_ATOMS: atom_id res chain seq x y z
N MET A 1 -5.67 -8.91 -8.55
CA MET A 1 -6.55 -9.13 -7.37
C MET A 1 -5.69 -9.68 -6.24
N GLY A 2 -5.92 -9.31 -4.98
CA GLY A 2 -5.21 -9.87 -3.82
C GLY A 2 -3.84 -9.29 -3.47
N LYS A 3 -3.39 -8.21 -4.12
CA LYS A 3 -2.06 -7.62 -3.88
C LYS A 3 -1.97 -6.95 -2.51
N SER A 4 -2.97 -6.13 -2.16
CA SER A 4 -3.03 -5.51 -0.83
C SER A 4 -3.08 -6.56 0.27
N PHE A 5 -3.85 -7.65 0.08
CA PHE A 5 -3.87 -8.77 1.04
C PHE A 5 -2.49 -9.41 1.22
N LYS A 6 -1.73 -9.61 0.13
CA LYS A 6 -0.37 -10.13 0.21
C LYS A 6 0.57 -9.17 0.97
N ILE A 7 0.48 -7.86 0.68
CA ILE A 7 1.24 -6.83 1.39
C ILE A 7 0.91 -6.83 2.88
N GLU A 8 -0.36 -6.97 3.26
CA GLU A 8 -0.76 -7.07 4.66
C GLU A 8 -0.19 -8.32 5.35
N GLN A 9 -0.11 -9.45 4.66
CA GLN A 9 0.58 -10.65 5.19
C GLN A 9 2.08 -10.43 5.38
N ASP A 10 2.72 -9.74 4.43
CA ASP A 10 4.15 -9.42 4.51
C ASP A 10 4.41 -8.43 5.66
N ILE A 11 3.57 -7.41 5.82
CA ILE A 11 3.59 -6.47 6.96
C ILE A 11 3.38 -7.22 8.29
N ALA A 12 2.42 -8.14 8.36
CA ALA A 12 2.18 -8.93 9.57
C ALA A 12 3.41 -9.78 9.92
N SER A 13 4.12 -10.30 8.91
CA SER A 13 5.36 -11.06 9.10
C SER A 13 6.51 -10.15 9.59
N ILE A 14 6.64 -8.95 9.02
CA ILE A 14 7.59 -7.92 9.49
C ILE A 14 7.30 -7.56 10.95
N ARG A 15 6.03 -7.31 11.31
CA ARG A 15 5.64 -6.96 12.69
C ARG A 15 5.92 -8.07 13.70
N LYS A 16 5.88 -9.34 13.31
CA LYS A 16 6.28 -10.46 14.20
C LYS A 16 7.77 -10.38 14.55
N ILE A 17 8.61 -9.94 13.63
CA ILE A 17 10.06 -9.81 13.82
C ILE A 17 10.39 -8.46 14.50
N ASN A 18 9.71 -7.39 14.11
CA ASN A 18 9.85 -6.06 14.66
C ASN A 18 8.48 -5.51 15.12
N PRO A 19 8.08 -5.75 16.39
CA PRO A 19 6.77 -5.32 16.90
C PRO A 19 6.53 -3.81 16.88
N LYS A 20 7.60 -3.01 16.82
CA LYS A 20 7.52 -1.54 16.79
C LYS A 20 7.39 -0.98 15.37
N THR A 21 7.27 -1.83 14.35
CA THR A 21 7.11 -1.40 12.96
C THR A 21 5.88 -0.53 12.78
N GLN A 22 6.11 0.67 12.27
CA GLN A 22 5.08 1.59 11.84
C GLN A 22 4.74 1.36 10.38
N VAL A 23 3.47 1.44 10.03
CA VAL A 23 3.00 1.20 8.66
C VAL A 23 2.25 2.44 8.20
N VAL A 24 2.72 3.00 7.09
CA VAL A 24 2.15 4.19 6.47
C VAL A 24 1.60 3.78 5.11
N ARG A 25 0.31 3.95 4.89
CA ARG A 25 -0.30 3.68 3.59
C ARG A 25 -0.51 4.99 2.83
N VAL A 26 0.01 5.05 1.60
CA VAL A 26 -0.12 6.20 0.71
C VAL A 26 -0.78 5.75 -0.57
N ALA A 27 -1.95 6.31 -0.87
CA ALA A 27 -2.70 5.99 -2.07
C ALA A 27 -2.49 7.03 -3.16
N PHE A 28 -2.19 6.55 -4.37
CA PHE A 28 -2.02 7.35 -5.58
C PHE A 28 -3.16 7.07 -6.55
N ASN A 29 -4.29 7.74 -6.32
CA ASN A 29 -5.59 7.43 -6.97
C ASN A 29 -6.07 8.47 -7.99
N SER A 30 -5.26 9.50 -8.27
CA SER A 30 -5.61 10.59 -9.18
C SER A 30 -4.60 10.74 -10.33
N SER A 31 -5.07 11.22 -11.47
CA SER A 31 -4.22 11.63 -12.59
C SER A 31 -3.46 12.92 -12.27
N THR A 32 -4.07 13.80 -11.46
CA THR A 32 -3.43 14.99 -10.86
C THR A 32 -2.98 14.64 -9.45
N MET A 33 -1.68 14.53 -9.26
CA MET A 33 -1.10 14.19 -7.98
C MET A 33 -0.95 15.43 -7.10
N ASP A 34 -1.56 15.40 -5.91
CA ASP A 34 -1.30 16.39 -4.87
C ASP A 34 0.03 16.06 -4.16
N TRP A 35 1.12 16.43 -4.83
CA TRP A 35 2.48 16.20 -4.33
C TRP A 35 2.72 16.83 -2.96
N LYS A 36 2.06 17.95 -2.65
CA LYS A 36 2.21 18.60 -1.34
C LYS A 36 1.68 17.69 -0.24
N SER A 37 0.43 17.24 -0.35
CA SER A 37 -0.18 16.35 0.64
C SER A 37 0.56 15.01 0.76
N ILE A 38 1.04 14.47 -0.37
CA ILE A 38 1.84 13.24 -0.39
C ILE A 38 3.14 13.44 0.41
N MET A 39 3.88 14.50 0.13
CA MET A 39 5.18 14.75 0.75
C MET A 39 5.07 15.13 2.22
N GLU A 40 4.05 15.91 2.60
CA GLU A 40 3.73 16.14 4.01
C GLU A 40 3.42 14.83 4.74
N GLY A 41 2.72 13.90 4.08
CA GLY A 41 2.47 12.55 4.58
C GLY A 41 3.76 11.75 4.79
N PHE A 42 4.70 11.80 3.85
CA PHE A 42 6.00 11.14 3.96
C PHE A 42 6.85 11.73 5.11
N TRP A 43 6.95 13.06 5.18
CA TRP A 43 7.72 13.74 6.22
C TRP A 43 7.19 13.51 7.63
N ARG A 44 5.86 13.40 7.78
CA ARG A 44 5.21 13.13 9.07
C ARG A 44 5.72 11.85 9.74
N TYR A 45 6.17 10.86 8.99
CA TYR A 45 6.62 9.56 9.52
C TYR A 45 8.12 9.30 9.26
N HIS A 46 8.88 10.32 8.85
CA HIS A 46 10.29 10.20 8.51
C HIS A 46 11.16 9.98 9.78
N PRO A 47 12.12 9.02 9.79
CA PRO A 47 12.99 8.72 10.94
C PRO A 47 13.98 9.81 11.34
N CYS A 48 14.43 10.64 10.41
CA CYS A 48 15.20 11.83 10.78
C CYS A 48 14.24 12.95 11.20
N THR A 49 14.17 13.19 12.51
CA THR A 49 14.00 14.53 13.08
C THR A 49 15.22 14.78 13.95
N ASN A 50 16.27 15.35 13.35
CA ASN A 50 17.15 16.38 13.94
C ASN A 50 18.39 16.57 13.06
N GLU A 51 18.43 17.69 12.34
CA GLU A 51 19.61 18.52 12.12
C GLU A 51 19.11 19.90 11.62
N GLU A 52 18.86 20.78 12.60
CA GLU A 52 18.83 22.25 12.59
C GLU A 52 18.12 23.09 11.48
N GLN A 53 17.48 22.54 10.44
CA GLN A 53 16.88 23.37 9.37
C GLN A 53 15.35 23.30 9.20
N VAL A 54 14.60 22.68 10.12
CA VAL A 54 13.14 22.51 9.98
C VAL A 54 12.34 23.14 11.15
N GLN A 55 12.91 24.06 11.92
CA GLN A 55 12.36 24.43 13.23
C GLN A 55 10.96 25.10 13.24
N GLU A 56 10.52 25.80 12.20
CA GLU A 56 9.23 26.53 12.30
C GLU A 56 7.99 25.66 12.02
N ASN A 57 8.10 24.57 11.24
CA ASN A 57 7.01 23.61 11.02
C ASN A 57 7.10 22.36 11.91
N LEU A 58 8.24 22.15 12.58
CA LEU A 58 8.48 20.98 13.44
C LEU A 58 7.67 20.99 14.73
N ILE A 59 7.37 22.14 15.35
CA ILE A 59 6.69 22.14 16.66
C ILE A 59 5.32 21.45 16.58
N GLY A 60 4.62 21.59 15.45
CA GLY A 60 3.37 20.88 15.17
C GLY A 60 3.53 19.41 14.77
N ILE A 61 4.71 19.00 14.30
CA ILE A 61 5.03 17.63 13.90
C ILE A 61 5.64 16.85 15.06
N GLU A 62 6.61 17.40 15.79
CA GLU A 62 7.20 16.84 17.02
C GLU A 62 6.13 16.61 18.09
N SER A 63 5.22 17.55 18.30
CA SER A 63 4.09 17.34 19.24
C SER A 63 3.19 16.18 18.80
N LYS A 64 2.96 16.01 17.49
CA LYS A 64 2.23 14.86 16.93
C LYS A 64 3.03 13.56 16.99
N CYS A 65 4.34 13.58 16.76
CA CYS A 65 5.23 12.40 16.82
C CYS A 65 5.40 11.90 18.26
N SER A 66 5.47 12.84 19.21
CA SER A 66 5.47 12.55 20.65
C SER A 66 4.14 11.91 21.10
N GLN A 67 3.01 12.35 20.54
CA GLN A 67 1.70 11.72 20.75
C GLN A 67 1.59 10.33 20.09
N LEU A 68 2.41 10.03 19.08
CA LEU A 68 2.38 8.79 18.30
C LEU A 68 3.44 7.75 18.75
N ASN A 69 4.19 8.00 19.84
CA ASN A 69 5.25 7.12 20.36
C ASN A 69 6.32 6.74 19.30
N TYR A 70 6.82 7.74 18.57
CA TYR A 70 7.87 7.54 17.57
C TYR A 70 9.25 7.31 18.22
N HIS A 71 10.00 6.32 17.74
CA HIS A 71 11.41 6.12 18.07
C HIS A 71 12.23 6.05 16.78
N ALA A 72 13.38 6.72 16.74
CA ALA A 72 14.28 6.74 15.58
C ALA A 72 14.73 5.34 15.12
N ASP A 73 14.68 4.35 16.02
CA ASP A 73 15.04 2.95 15.77
C ASP A 73 13.88 2.11 15.19
N ASN A 74 12.68 2.69 15.04
CA ASN A 74 11.53 1.96 14.51
C ASN A 74 11.61 1.87 12.99
N LEU A 75 11.40 0.65 12.47
CA LEU A 75 11.22 0.43 11.03
C LEU A 75 9.90 1.07 10.57
N VAL A 76 9.96 1.95 9.58
CA VAL A 76 8.79 2.55 8.93
C VAL A 76 8.57 1.88 7.58
N VAL A 77 7.43 1.21 7.43
CA VAL A 77 7.03 0.53 6.20
C VAL A 77 6.01 1.38 5.46
N TYR A 78 6.37 1.89 4.29
CA TYR A 78 5.49 2.61 3.39
C TYR A 78 4.82 1.64 2.41
N HIS A 79 3.51 1.47 2.52
CA HIS A 79 2.69 0.81 1.49
C HIS A 79 2.22 1.85 0.47
N LEU A 80 2.83 1.83 -0.71
CA LEU A 80 2.50 2.71 -1.82
C LEU A 80 1.46 2.03 -2.71
N ASP A 81 0.21 2.50 -2.66
CA ASP A 81 -0.91 1.94 -3.42
C ASP A 81 -1.15 2.75 -4.69
N ILE A 82 -0.62 2.26 -5.81
CA ILE A 82 -0.65 2.96 -7.10
C ILE A 82 -1.85 2.47 -7.92
N SER A 83 -2.73 3.40 -8.27
CA SER A 83 -3.91 3.11 -9.09
C SER A 83 -3.58 3.07 -10.58
N SER A 84 -4.50 2.55 -11.39
CA SER A 84 -4.38 2.54 -12.85
C SER A 84 -4.51 3.93 -13.51
N CYS A 85 -4.94 4.94 -12.75
CA CYS A 85 -5.22 6.28 -13.26
C CYS A 85 -4.05 7.26 -13.07
N VAL A 86 -2.90 6.80 -12.57
CA VAL A 86 -1.74 7.65 -12.33
C VAL A 86 -1.12 8.14 -13.64
N SER A 87 -0.57 9.35 -13.60
CA SER A 87 0.08 10.00 -14.74
C SER A 87 1.55 9.63 -14.86
N ALA A 88 2.19 10.06 -15.95
CA ALA A 88 3.61 9.80 -16.22
C ALA A 88 4.57 10.34 -15.15
N SER A 89 4.15 11.32 -14.33
CA SER A 89 4.95 11.84 -13.22
C SER A 89 5.25 10.81 -12.14
N MET A 90 4.48 9.72 -12.06
CA MET A 90 4.77 8.60 -11.15
C MET A 90 6.15 7.96 -11.43
N ASN A 91 6.60 8.00 -12.68
CA ASN A 91 7.88 7.41 -13.06
C ASN A 91 9.05 8.18 -12.46
N THR A 92 9.00 9.51 -12.55
CA THR A 92 10.01 10.40 -11.97
C THR A 92 10.08 10.21 -10.47
N PHE A 93 8.92 10.18 -9.79
CA PHE A 93 8.85 9.95 -8.36
C PHE A 93 9.43 8.60 -7.92
N LEU A 94 9.11 7.51 -8.62
CA LEU A 94 9.63 6.19 -8.27
C LEU A 94 11.12 6.05 -8.57
N PHE A 95 11.60 6.70 -9.62
CA PHE A 95 13.03 6.77 -9.92
C PHE A 95 13.77 7.53 -8.81
N GLU A 96 13.28 8.71 -8.44
CA GLU A 96 13.79 9.50 -7.32
C GLU A 96 13.81 8.70 -6.02
N LEU A 97 12.68 8.09 -5.65
CA LEU A 97 12.54 7.32 -4.42
C LEU A 97 13.42 6.06 -4.38
N LEU A 98 13.39 5.22 -5.42
CA LEU A 98 14.01 3.88 -5.39
C LEU A 98 15.47 3.87 -5.83
N PHE A 99 15.85 4.76 -6.75
CA PHE A 99 17.20 4.79 -7.33
C PHE A 99 18.04 5.89 -6.75
N LEU A 100 17.52 7.12 -6.77
CA LEU A 100 18.25 8.26 -6.23
C LEU A 100 18.20 8.29 -4.70
N GLN A 101 17.30 7.50 -4.10
CA GLN A 101 17.06 7.46 -2.66
C GLN A 101 16.74 8.84 -2.07
N HIS A 102 16.20 9.74 -2.89
CA HIS A 102 15.75 11.05 -2.46
C HIS A 102 14.69 11.61 -3.39
N ILE A 103 13.79 12.44 -2.86
CA ILE A 103 12.74 13.13 -3.61
C ILE A 103 12.95 14.64 -3.48
N ASN A 104 13.08 15.31 -4.63
CA ASN A 104 13.22 16.76 -4.69
C ASN A 104 11.86 17.39 -4.91
N THR A 105 11.28 17.96 -3.87
CA THR A 105 10.06 18.77 -4.04
C THR A 105 10.43 20.13 -4.61
N THR A 106 10.17 20.36 -5.89
CA THR A 106 10.18 21.70 -6.53
C THR A 106 8.99 22.58 -6.09
N LEU A 107 8.39 22.27 -4.93
CA LEU A 107 7.42 23.15 -4.30
C LEU A 107 8.17 24.37 -3.80
N ASN A 108 7.85 25.54 -4.36
CA ASN A 108 8.41 26.85 -4.04
C ASN A 108 8.20 27.25 -2.57
N VAL A 109 8.89 26.57 -1.66
CA VAL A 109 8.98 26.85 -0.23
C VAL A 109 10.44 27.23 0.05
N PRO A 110 10.72 28.23 0.91
CA PRO A 110 12.08 28.80 1.07
C PRO A 110 13.15 27.83 1.60
N ALA A 111 12.78 26.60 1.96
CA ALA A 111 13.71 25.55 2.33
C ALA A 111 13.39 24.33 1.45
N SER A 112 14.29 24.00 0.53
CA SER A 112 14.25 22.79 -0.28
C SER A 112 14.44 21.56 0.61
N GLN A 113 13.36 21.10 1.22
CA GLN A 113 13.36 19.89 2.05
C GLN A 113 13.38 18.67 1.13
N CYS A 114 14.58 18.21 0.82
CA CYS A 114 14.80 16.97 0.09
C CYS A 114 14.51 15.78 1.01
N PHE A 115 13.51 14.97 0.67
CA PHE A 115 13.20 13.75 1.42
C PHE A 115 14.25 12.70 1.07
N HIS A 116 14.95 12.16 2.06
CA HIS A 116 15.97 11.14 1.85
C HIS A 116 15.47 9.79 2.37
N VAL A 117 15.69 8.72 1.61
CA VAL A 117 15.39 7.37 2.08
C VAL A 117 16.44 6.96 3.12
N ASN A 118 15.98 6.59 4.31
CA ASN A 118 16.84 6.11 5.39
C ASN A 118 16.80 4.57 5.47
N THR A 119 17.84 3.97 6.03
CA THR A 119 17.99 2.54 6.30
C THR A 119 16.86 1.95 7.16
N ASN A 120 16.21 2.77 8.00
CA ASN A 120 15.06 2.37 8.82
C ASN A 120 13.72 2.50 8.06
N MET A 121 13.74 2.59 6.74
CA MET A 121 12.55 2.60 5.90
C MET A 121 12.49 1.40 4.97
N ALA A 122 11.28 0.91 4.73
CA ALA A 122 10.99 -0.07 3.69
C ALA A 122 9.79 0.39 2.86
N PHE A 123 9.84 0.12 1.55
CA PHE A 123 8.78 0.50 0.61
C PHE A 123 8.16 -0.75 -0.02
N LEU A 124 6.88 -0.97 0.24
CA LEU A 124 6.07 -2.01 -0.38
C LEU A 124 5.17 -1.37 -1.43
N ILE A 125 5.48 -1.58 -2.71
CA ILE A 125 4.84 -0.88 -3.81
C ILE A 125 3.82 -1.78 -4.48
N GLU A 126 2.55 -1.40 -4.37
CA GLU A 126 1.45 -2.03 -5.07
C GLU A 126 1.21 -1.34 -6.41
N MET A 127 1.37 -2.08 -7.51
CA MET A 127 1.20 -1.56 -8.87
C MET A 127 0.03 -2.21 -9.61
N PRO A 128 -0.73 -1.47 -10.42
CA PRO A 128 -1.76 -2.04 -11.27
C PRO A 128 -1.10 -2.79 -12.43
N PHE A 129 -1.73 -3.89 -12.86
CA PHE A 129 -1.24 -4.64 -14.02
C PHE A 129 -1.58 -3.98 -15.36
N LYS A 130 -2.52 -3.03 -15.37
CA LYS A 130 -2.90 -2.24 -16.56
C LYS A 130 -3.09 -0.78 -16.13
N LEU A 131 -2.51 0.14 -16.89
CA LEU A 131 -2.73 1.58 -16.74
C LEU A 131 -3.83 2.01 -17.73
N ASN A 132 -4.67 2.96 -17.32
CA ASN A 132 -5.75 3.49 -18.17
C ASN A 132 -5.17 4.42 -19.24
N GLY A 133 -5.71 4.37 -20.46
CA GLY A 133 -5.46 5.40 -21.49
C GLY A 133 -4.21 5.20 -22.36
N SER A 134 -3.63 4.01 -22.45
CA SER A 134 -2.59 3.76 -23.46
C SER A 134 -2.56 2.33 -23.96
N ASN A 135 -2.15 2.17 -25.21
CA ASN A 135 -1.59 0.92 -25.74
C ASN A 135 -0.22 0.57 -25.09
N ASN A 136 0.19 1.26 -24.02
CA ASN A 136 1.49 1.08 -23.38
C ASN A 136 1.41 0.02 -22.29
N ASP A 137 2.17 -1.03 -22.57
CA ASP A 137 2.73 -1.98 -21.63
C ASP A 137 3.14 -1.25 -20.34
N TYR A 138 2.46 -1.51 -19.22
CA TYR A 138 2.98 -1.27 -17.86
C TYR A 138 4.44 -1.77 -17.74
N LYS A 139 4.83 -2.72 -18.59
CA LYS A 139 6.19 -3.16 -18.79
C LYS A 139 7.17 -2.07 -19.25
N LYS A 140 6.80 -1.06 -20.04
CA LYS A 140 7.76 0.01 -20.40
C LYS A 140 8.19 0.84 -19.18
N VAL A 141 7.23 1.16 -18.31
CA VAL A 141 7.47 1.86 -17.05
C VAL A 141 8.24 0.95 -16.08
N LEU A 142 7.75 -0.28 -15.88
CA LEU A 142 8.32 -1.19 -14.89
C LEU A 142 9.63 -1.82 -15.33
N TYR A 143 9.83 -2.17 -16.61
CA TYR A 143 11.10 -2.75 -17.05
C TYR A 143 12.19 -1.69 -17.08
N THR A 144 11.93 -0.47 -17.57
CA THR A 144 13.02 0.54 -17.60
C THR A 144 13.55 0.83 -16.19
N ILE A 145 12.67 0.92 -15.20
CA ILE A 145 13.04 1.19 -13.82
C ILE A 145 13.46 -0.12 -13.11
N PHE A 146 12.57 -1.09 -12.93
CA PHE A 146 12.83 -2.27 -12.09
C PHE A 146 13.75 -3.34 -12.72
N SER A 147 13.91 -3.39 -14.06
CA SER A 147 14.86 -4.35 -14.66
C SER A 147 16.31 -3.95 -14.43
N LEU A 148 16.59 -2.65 -14.26
CA LEU A 148 17.93 -2.15 -13.94
C LEU A 148 18.35 -2.48 -12.51
N SER A 149 17.41 -2.55 -11.56
CA SER A 149 17.72 -2.64 -10.12
C SER A 149 17.65 -4.03 -9.50
N LYS A 150 17.33 -5.10 -10.25
CA LYS A 150 17.12 -6.46 -9.71
C LYS A 150 16.16 -6.50 -8.50
N LEU A 151 15.25 -5.53 -8.38
CA LEU A 151 14.31 -5.47 -7.26
C LEU A 151 13.40 -6.71 -7.28
N PRO A 152 13.05 -7.26 -6.12
CA PRO A 152 12.18 -8.43 -6.05
C PRO A 152 10.77 -8.07 -6.55
N ILE A 153 10.38 -8.65 -7.68
CA ILE A 153 9.04 -8.48 -8.24
C ILE A 153 8.21 -9.73 -7.92
N VAL A 154 7.16 -9.55 -7.12
CA VAL A 154 6.22 -10.63 -6.80
C VAL A 154 4.96 -10.47 -7.65
N LYS A 155 4.74 -11.41 -8.58
CA LYS A 155 3.49 -11.48 -9.34
C LYS A 155 2.44 -12.20 -8.50
N VAL A 156 1.38 -11.46 -8.14
CA VAL A 156 0.24 -12.00 -7.40
C VAL A 156 -0.77 -12.61 -8.38
N SER A 157 -0.89 -13.93 -8.36
CA SER A 157 -1.92 -14.72 -9.06
C SER A 157 -2.75 -15.52 -8.05
N LYS A 158 -3.78 -16.20 -8.54
CA LYS A 158 -4.54 -17.15 -7.72
C LYS A 158 -3.66 -18.31 -7.22
N ASP A 159 -2.63 -18.67 -7.97
CA ASP A 159 -1.73 -19.78 -7.63
C ASP A 159 -0.70 -19.36 -6.59
N THR A 160 -0.17 -18.12 -6.69
CA THR A 160 0.85 -17.60 -5.75
C THR A 160 0.26 -16.96 -4.50
N ASN A 161 -1.01 -16.56 -4.55
CA ASN A 161 -1.76 -16.01 -3.43
C ASN A 161 -3.22 -16.49 -3.50
N PRO A 162 -3.49 -17.77 -3.16
CA PRO A 162 -4.84 -18.28 -3.15
C PRO A 162 -5.67 -17.52 -2.11
N TYR A 163 -6.74 -16.90 -2.56
CA TYR A 163 -7.66 -16.24 -1.64
C TYR A 163 -8.34 -17.30 -0.79
N VAL A 164 -8.06 -17.28 0.52
CA VAL A 164 -8.70 -18.16 1.48
C VAL A 164 -9.83 -17.37 2.14
N PHE A 165 -11.06 -17.85 1.98
CA PHE A 165 -12.22 -17.28 2.65
C PHE A 165 -12.04 -17.35 4.17
N GLY A 166 -12.46 -16.31 4.88
CA GLY A 166 -12.57 -16.36 6.35
C GLY A 166 -13.59 -17.41 6.81
N PRO A 167 -13.57 -17.82 8.09
CA PRO A 167 -14.46 -18.85 8.63
C PRO A 167 -15.94 -18.65 8.30
N GLU A 168 -16.42 -17.41 8.39
CA GLU A 168 -17.81 -17.03 8.14
C GLU A 168 -18.19 -17.21 6.67
N ALA A 169 -17.31 -16.79 5.76
CA ALA A 169 -17.52 -16.95 4.33
C ALA A 169 -17.41 -18.43 3.91
N GLN A 170 -16.52 -19.21 4.52
CA GLN A 170 -16.46 -20.66 4.30
C GLN A 170 -17.75 -21.34 4.77
N PHE A 171 -18.29 -20.94 5.92
CA PHE A 171 -19.57 -21.44 6.42
C PHE A 171 -20.73 -21.10 5.49
N ALA A 172 -20.83 -19.86 5.01
CA ALA A 172 -21.84 -19.45 4.04
C ALA A 172 -21.72 -20.24 2.72
N ILE A 173 -20.51 -20.39 2.19
CA ILE A 173 -20.24 -21.18 0.97
C ILE A 173 -20.68 -22.63 1.15
N LYS A 174 -20.44 -23.22 2.33
CA LYS A 174 -20.91 -24.58 2.63
C LYS A 174 -22.43 -24.67 2.47
N TRP A 175 -23.19 -23.78 3.11
CA TRP A 175 -24.66 -23.82 3.01
C TRP A 175 -25.19 -23.49 1.62
N MET A 176 -24.54 -22.58 0.89
CA MET A 176 -24.86 -22.33 -0.51
C MET A 176 -24.68 -23.60 -1.35
N LYS A 177 -23.58 -24.33 -1.17
CA LYS A 177 -23.34 -25.61 -1.87
C LYS A 177 -24.42 -26.64 -1.55
N GLU A 178 -24.79 -26.80 -0.28
CA GLU A 178 -25.87 -27.71 0.13
C GLU A 178 -27.23 -27.29 -0.45
N PHE A 179 -27.51 -25.98 -0.51
CA PHE A 179 -28.73 -25.45 -1.10
C PHE A 179 -28.82 -25.75 -2.60
N PHE A 180 -27.77 -25.43 -3.37
CA PHE A 180 -27.73 -25.65 -4.81
C PHE A 180 -27.63 -27.12 -5.21
N ALA A 181 -27.19 -28.00 -4.30
CA ALA A 181 -27.20 -29.45 -4.49
C ALA A 181 -28.56 -30.10 -4.14
N ASP A 182 -29.60 -29.31 -3.82
CA ASP A 182 -30.92 -29.77 -3.36
C ASP A 182 -30.88 -30.67 -2.11
N ASN A 183 -29.79 -30.61 -1.34
CA ASN A 183 -29.67 -31.33 -0.06
C ASN A 183 -30.48 -30.66 1.05
N LEU A 184 -30.80 -29.37 0.91
CA LEU A 184 -31.63 -28.62 1.83
C LEU A 184 -33.11 -28.76 1.44
N LYS A 185 -33.72 -29.88 1.83
CA LYS A 185 -35.17 -30.07 1.65
C LYS A 185 -35.94 -29.05 2.48
N LEU A 186 -36.50 -28.05 1.84
CA LEU A 186 -37.58 -27.23 2.40
C LEU A 186 -38.75 -28.16 2.72
N GLN A 187 -39.05 -28.36 4.01
CA GLN A 187 -40.28 -29.03 4.40
C GLN A 187 -41.46 -28.23 3.84
N LYS A 188 -42.05 -28.72 2.75
CA LYS A 188 -43.36 -28.25 2.31
C LYS A 188 -44.32 -28.55 3.46
N LYS A 189 -44.80 -27.50 4.13
CA LYS A 189 -45.99 -27.62 4.98
C LYS A 189 -47.11 -28.13 4.10
N THR A 190 -47.43 -29.41 4.22
CA THR A 190 -48.65 -30.00 3.70
C THR A 190 -49.79 -29.22 4.36
N LYS A 191 -50.41 -28.30 3.61
CA LYS A 191 -51.75 -27.83 3.95
C LYS A 191 -52.63 -29.07 3.85
N ASN A 192 -52.93 -29.68 4.99
CA ASN A 192 -53.94 -30.73 5.06
C ASN A 192 -55.24 -30.11 4.55
N LEU A 193 -55.67 -30.53 3.35
CA LEU A 193 -57.07 -30.44 2.96
C LEU A 193 -57.85 -31.34 3.93
N PHE A 194 -58.60 -30.73 4.83
CA PHE A 194 -59.75 -31.40 5.41
C PHE A 194 -61.00 -30.84 4.72
N VAL A 195 -61.59 -31.76 3.96
CA VAL A 195 -62.96 -31.89 3.40
C VAL A 195 -63.93 -30.75 3.64
#